data_AF-A0A6F9AIE9-F1
#
_entry.id   AF-A0A6F9AIE9-F1
#
_cell.length_a   1.000
_cell.length_b   1.000
_cell.length_c   1.000
_cell.angle_alpha   90.00
_cell.angle_beta   90.00
_cell.angle_gamma   90.00
#
_symmetry.space_group_name_H-M   'P 1'
#
loop_
_entity.id
_entity.type
_entity.pdbx_description
1 polymer ?
#
loop_
_entity_poly.entity_id
_entity_poly.type
_entity_poly.pdbx_seq_one_letter_code
_entity_poly.pdbx_strand_id
1 'polypeptide(L)'
;METQSYLPVPPGVGMEENFFSLDDILLSHERLPSRTECTFPRLGFLEKSSDSRDIQEGTKMEMPLFLAKGLYERKRRVVSVELPKVYKEGWRTVFNADPTVVDLHKMGPYYYGLGSQMLHFDSPENPEIAQAVLQNAYNEDTSALVERLDYLERALFRAGQSGLNSFQNWERGRASTITASSL
;
A
#
# COMPACT_ATOMS: atom_id res chain seq x y z
N MET A 1 -7.76 -13.14 -33.21
CA MET A 1 -7.61 -12.00 -32.29
C MET A 1 -6.30 -12.21 -31.59
N GLU A 2 -5.30 -11.38 -31.90
CA GLU A 2 -4.03 -11.39 -31.17
C GLU A 2 -4.33 -10.99 -29.73
N THR A 3 -4.04 -11.89 -28.79
CA THR A 3 -4.19 -11.62 -27.36
C THR A 3 -3.08 -10.66 -26.98
N GLN A 4 -3.36 -9.37 -26.99
CA GLN A 4 -2.38 -8.35 -26.58
C GLN A 4 -2.02 -8.62 -25.12
N SER A 5 -0.77 -8.99 -24.86
CA SER A 5 -0.25 -9.33 -23.53
C SER A 5 -0.40 -8.11 -22.61
N TYR A 6 -0.88 -8.32 -21.37
CA TYR A 6 -1.09 -7.23 -20.42
C TYR A 6 0.22 -6.46 -20.16
N LEU A 7 0.19 -5.14 -20.34
CA LEU A 7 1.25 -4.24 -19.92
C LEU A 7 0.95 -3.75 -18.50
N PRO A 8 1.84 -3.96 -17.53
CA PRO A 8 1.65 -3.49 -16.16
C PRO A 8 1.46 -1.97 -16.13
N VAL A 9 0.36 -1.54 -15.52
CA VAL A 9 0.08 -0.13 -15.27
C VAL A 9 0.71 0.25 -13.93
N PRO A 10 1.56 1.30 -13.86
CA PRO A 10 2.19 1.69 -12.61
C PRO A 10 1.15 2.23 -11.61
N PRO A 11 1.37 1.99 -10.30
CA PRO A 11 0.53 2.56 -9.25
C PRO A 11 0.63 4.09 -9.22
N GLY A 12 -0.39 4.72 -8.65
CA GLY A 12 -0.41 6.15 -8.37
C GLY A 12 0.65 6.55 -7.34
N VAL A 13 0.98 7.84 -7.31
CA VAL A 13 2.00 8.39 -6.39
C VAL A 13 1.33 9.33 -5.39
N GLY A 14 1.69 9.16 -4.11
CA GLY A 14 1.16 9.98 -3.03
C GLY A 14 -0.28 9.60 -2.70
N MET A 15 -1.17 10.59 -2.71
CA MET A 15 -2.58 10.41 -2.34
C MET A 15 -3.44 9.94 -3.53
N GLU A 16 -2.96 10.04 -4.77
CA GLU A 16 -3.76 9.57 -5.90
C GLU A 16 -3.50 8.08 -6.19
N GLU A 17 -4.58 7.33 -6.44
CA GLU A 17 -4.54 5.94 -6.91
C GLU A 17 -4.81 5.91 -8.42
N ASN A 18 -4.15 5.01 -9.13
CA ASN A 18 -4.39 4.76 -10.54
C ASN A 18 -5.50 3.71 -10.70
N PHE A 19 -6.63 4.12 -11.26
CA PHE A 19 -7.78 3.25 -11.49
C PHE A 19 -7.48 1.97 -12.29
N PHE A 20 -6.47 2.01 -13.17
CA PHE A 20 -6.08 0.86 -14.00
C PHE A 20 -4.91 0.06 -13.43
N SER A 21 -4.32 0.49 -12.31
CA SER A 21 -3.27 -0.25 -11.62
C SER A 21 -3.89 -1.38 -10.82
N LEU A 22 -3.46 -2.62 -11.12
CA LEU A 22 -3.87 -3.78 -10.33
C LEU A 22 -3.35 -3.69 -8.90
N ASP A 23 -2.18 -3.09 -8.70
CA ASP A 23 -1.58 -2.94 -7.38
C ASP A 23 -2.35 -1.94 -6.52
N ASP A 24 -2.84 -0.84 -7.09
CA ASP A 24 -3.68 0.10 -6.35
C ASP A 24 -5.05 -0.52 -6.01
N ILE A 25 -5.61 -1.33 -6.92
CA ILE A 25 -6.83 -2.08 -6.64
C ILE A 25 -6.61 -3.04 -5.47
N LEU A 26 -5.49 -3.77 -5.45
CA LEU A 26 -5.14 -4.70 -4.37
C LEU A 26 -4.87 -3.97 -3.05
N LEU A 27 -4.10 -2.89 -3.08
CA LEU A 27 -3.86 -2.01 -1.93
C LEU A 27 -5.17 -1.46 -1.36
N SER A 28 -6.08 -0.99 -2.22
CA SER A 28 -7.36 -0.43 -1.79
C SER A 28 -8.25 -1.44 -1.05
N HIS A 29 -7.99 -2.74 -1.23
CA HIS A 29 -8.70 -3.83 -0.58
C HIS A 29 -8.18 -4.15 0.83
N GLU A 30 -7.03 -3.59 1.22
CA GLU A 30 -6.49 -3.76 2.58
C GLU A 30 -7.47 -3.22 3.62
N ARG A 31 -7.60 -3.96 4.73
CA ARG A 31 -8.55 -3.64 5.79
C ARG A 31 -7.92 -2.73 6.83
N LEU A 32 -8.69 -1.73 7.24
CA LEU A 32 -8.31 -0.75 8.22
C LEU A 32 -9.20 -0.86 9.45
N PRO A 33 -8.62 -0.77 10.66
CA PRO A 33 -9.39 -0.64 11.87
C PRO A 33 -10.13 0.70 11.84
N SER A 34 -11.46 0.64 11.87
CA SER A 34 -12.33 1.80 11.73
C SER A 34 -13.42 1.78 12.80
N ARG A 35 -13.96 2.94 13.14
CA ARG A 35 -15.07 3.11 14.08
C ARG A 35 -16.19 3.91 13.42
N THR A 36 -17.42 3.41 13.54
CA THR A 36 -18.59 4.14 13.06
C THR A 36 -18.85 5.36 13.94
N GLU A 37 -19.11 6.51 13.34
CA GLU A 37 -19.43 7.77 14.04
C GLU A 37 -20.93 8.11 13.94
N CYS A 38 -21.70 7.27 13.25
CA CYS A 38 -23.16 7.31 13.25
C CYS A 38 -23.72 5.89 13.09
N THR A 39 -25.03 5.75 13.30
CA THR A 39 -25.73 4.48 13.10
C THR A 39 -25.88 4.17 11.61
N PHE A 40 -25.55 2.95 11.18
CA PHE A 40 -25.79 2.51 9.81
C PHE A 40 -27.06 1.66 9.73
N PRO A 41 -28.17 2.22 9.21
CA PRO A 41 -29.44 1.53 9.19
C PRO A 41 -29.43 0.36 8.21
N ARG A 42 -30.03 -0.77 8.62
CA ARG A 42 -30.20 -2.02 7.84
C ARG A 42 -28.90 -2.71 7.45
N LEU A 43 -27.77 -2.33 8.05
CA LEU A 43 -26.46 -2.93 7.79
C LEU A 43 -25.99 -3.86 8.93
N GLY A 44 -26.83 -4.16 9.92
CA GLY A 44 -26.46 -5.01 11.05
C GLY A 44 -26.01 -6.43 10.66
N PHE A 45 -26.43 -6.93 9.50
CA PHE A 45 -25.97 -8.22 8.97
C PHE A 45 -24.46 -8.30 8.69
N LEU A 46 -23.77 -7.15 8.59
CA LEU A 46 -22.31 -7.09 8.46
C LEU A 46 -21.61 -7.31 9.82
N GLU A 47 -22.30 -7.03 10.92
CA GLU A 47 -21.78 -7.15 12.27
C GLU A 47 -22.22 -8.48 12.90
N LYS A 48 -21.43 -9.55 12.70
CA LYS A 48 -21.76 -10.90 13.18
C LYS A 48 -21.88 -11.04 14.71
N SER A 49 -21.44 -10.04 15.47
CA SER A 49 -21.50 -10.01 16.93
C SER A 49 -22.83 -9.53 17.50
N SER A 50 -23.72 -9.01 16.66
CA SER A 50 -24.98 -8.39 17.09
C SER A 50 -26.14 -8.86 16.23
N ASP A 51 -27.27 -9.23 16.86
CA ASP A 51 -28.53 -9.52 16.14
C ASP A 51 -29.32 -8.24 15.83
N SER A 52 -28.72 -7.06 16.04
CA SER A 52 -29.31 -5.78 15.67
C SER A 52 -29.51 -5.68 14.16
N ARG A 53 -30.61 -5.06 13.76
CA ARG A 53 -30.88 -4.72 12.34
C ARG A 53 -29.89 -3.67 11.80
N ASP A 54 -29.40 -2.81 12.69
CA ASP A 54 -28.59 -1.64 12.36
C ASP A 54 -27.20 -1.76 13.03
N ILE A 55 -26.17 -1.22 12.40
CA ILE A 55 -24.85 -1.08 13.06
C ILE A 55 -24.93 0.16 13.94
N GLN A 56 -24.71 -0.02 15.24
CA GLN A 56 -24.77 1.08 16.21
C GLN A 56 -23.61 2.07 16.00
N GLU A 57 -23.81 3.29 16.48
CA GLU A 57 -22.74 4.27 16.56
C GLU A 57 -21.65 3.79 17.51
N GLY A 58 -20.40 3.99 17.11
CA GLY A 58 -19.22 3.62 17.90
C GLY A 58 -18.79 2.17 17.78
N THR A 59 -19.43 1.39 16.91
CA THR A 59 -19.01 0.02 16.60
C THR A 59 -17.65 0.04 15.92
N LYS A 60 -16.71 -0.76 16.45
CA LYS A 60 -15.40 -0.98 15.84
C LYS A 60 -15.50 -2.10 14.81
N MET A 61 -15.01 -1.85 13.60
CA MET A 61 -15.03 -2.82 12.52
C MET A 61 -13.85 -2.63 11.57
N GLU A 62 -13.53 -3.70 10.85
CA GLU A 62 -12.50 -3.68 9.81
C GLU A 62 -13.14 -3.30 8.47
N MET A 63 -12.73 -2.16 7.90
CA MET A 63 -13.26 -1.66 6.63
C MET A 63 -12.16 -1.62 5.57
N PRO A 64 -12.41 -2.06 4.32
CA PRO A 64 -11.45 -1.87 3.23
C PRO A 64 -11.12 -0.39 3.02
N LEU A 65 -9.88 -0.09 2.64
CA LEU A 65 -9.40 1.28 2.39
C LEU A 65 -10.28 2.05 1.41
N PHE A 66 -10.69 1.44 0.28
CA PHE A 66 -11.55 2.11 -0.71
C PHE A 66 -12.89 2.58 -0.10
N LEU A 67 -13.46 1.76 0.79
CA LEU A 67 -14.74 2.07 1.44
C LEU A 67 -14.57 3.12 2.53
N ALA A 68 -13.51 2.99 3.33
CA ALA A 68 -13.16 3.98 4.35
C ALA A 68 -12.93 5.35 3.72
N LYS A 69 -12.19 5.44 2.60
CA LYS A 69 -11.99 6.68 1.83
C LYS A 69 -13.32 7.27 1.34
N GLY A 70 -14.21 6.43 0.80
CA GLY A 70 -15.51 6.87 0.29
C GLY A 70 -16.48 7.35 1.37
N LEU A 71 -16.39 6.79 2.59
CA LEU A 71 -17.21 7.19 3.74
C LEU A 71 -16.58 8.33 4.55
N TYR A 72 -15.30 8.59 4.38
CA TYR A 72 -14.61 9.65 5.09
C TYR A 72 -14.94 11.03 4.52
N GLU A 73 -15.60 11.86 5.30
CA GLU A 73 -15.87 13.24 4.95
C GLU A 73 -15.46 14.19 6.09
N ARG A 74 -14.57 15.15 5.80
CA ARG A 74 -13.98 16.05 6.81
C ARG A 74 -15.02 16.79 7.67
N LYS A 75 -16.15 17.15 7.07
CA LYS A 75 -17.24 17.90 7.72
C LYS A 75 -18.30 17.00 8.35
N ARG A 76 -18.38 15.73 7.93
CA ARG A 76 -19.38 14.76 8.37
C ARG A 76 -18.66 13.46 8.66
N ARG A 77 -18.29 13.30 9.93
CA ARG A 77 -17.64 12.07 10.38
C ARG A 77 -18.68 10.95 10.38
N VAL A 78 -18.71 10.17 9.30
CA VAL A 78 -19.49 8.93 9.21
C VAL A 78 -18.68 7.76 9.76
N VAL A 79 -17.37 7.79 9.53
CA VAL A 79 -16.39 6.82 10.02
C VAL A 79 -15.14 7.57 10.50
N SER A 80 -14.53 7.10 11.58
CA SER A 80 -13.17 7.45 11.99
C SER A 80 -12.25 6.26 11.72
N VAL A 81 -11.07 6.54 11.16
CA VAL A 81 -10.07 5.51 10.85
C VAL A 81 -8.99 5.54 11.92
N GLU A 82 -8.71 4.38 12.52
CA GLU A 82 -7.61 4.22 13.46
C GLU A 82 -6.32 3.85 12.69
N LEU A 83 -5.17 4.33 13.18
CA LEU A 83 -3.89 4.03 12.54
C LEU A 83 -3.53 2.55 12.65
N PRO A 84 -3.20 1.88 11.51
CA PRO A 84 -2.63 0.54 11.53
C PRO A 84 -1.39 0.45 12.42
N LYS A 85 -1.18 -0.71 13.03
CA LYS A 85 -0.09 -0.93 14.01
C LYS A 85 1.29 -0.54 13.46
N VAL A 86 1.53 -0.82 12.18
CA VAL A 86 2.80 -0.55 11.49
C VAL A 86 3.16 0.94 11.44
N TYR A 87 2.16 1.83 11.54
CA TYR A 87 2.39 3.27 11.58
C TYR A 87 2.36 3.84 12.99
N LYS A 88 2.11 3.05 14.04
CA LYS A 88 2.13 3.58 15.41
C LYS A 88 3.56 3.89 15.86
N GLU A 89 3.69 4.79 16.83
CA GLU A 89 4.97 5.26 17.37
C GLU A 89 5.96 4.13 17.71
N GLY A 90 5.48 3.03 18.31
CA GLY A 90 6.32 1.88 18.67
C GLY A 90 6.99 1.18 17.46
N TRP A 91 6.37 1.21 16.28
CA TRP A 91 6.99 0.70 15.05
C TRP A 91 7.86 1.76 14.38
N ARG A 92 7.51 3.05 14.50
CA ARG A 92 8.35 4.15 14.01
C ARG A 92 9.72 4.17 14.69
N THR A 93 9.80 3.89 15.99
CA THR A 93 11.09 3.76 16.70
C THR A 93 11.92 2.58 16.21
N VAL A 94 11.30 1.46 15.85
CA VAL A 94 11.99 0.31 15.23
C VAL A 94 12.56 0.69 13.87
N PHE A 95 11.76 1.32 13.01
CA PHE A 95 12.22 1.80 11.70
C PHE A 95 13.34 2.85 11.81
N ASN A 96 13.28 3.73 12.82
CA ASN A 96 14.34 4.71 13.08
C ASN A 96 15.63 4.07 13.60
N ALA A 97 15.54 2.94 14.32
CA ALA A 97 16.72 2.24 14.82
C ALA A 97 17.45 1.50 13.70
N ASP A 98 16.74 0.65 12.97
CA ASP A 98 17.24 -0.02 11.77
C ASP A 98 16.07 -0.49 10.89
N PRO A 99 15.84 0.14 9.72
CA PRO A 99 14.75 -0.25 8.84
C PRO A 99 15.04 -1.53 8.05
N THR A 100 16.30 -1.95 7.93
CA THR A 100 16.71 -3.13 7.14
C THR A 100 16.38 -4.46 7.83
N VAL A 101 16.29 -4.46 9.16
CA VAL A 101 15.95 -5.64 9.96
C VAL A 101 14.45 -5.90 10.04
N VAL A 102 13.64 -5.07 9.40
CA VAL A 102 12.19 -5.23 9.32
C VAL A 102 11.80 -5.99 8.04
N ASP A 103 10.76 -6.82 8.11
CA ASP A 103 10.21 -7.53 6.97
C ASP A 103 8.92 -6.84 6.54
N LEU A 104 9.02 -5.91 5.58
CA LEU A 104 7.89 -5.12 5.12
C LEU A 104 6.82 -6.02 4.50
N HIS A 105 7.25 -7.01 3.73
CA HIS A 105 6.34 -7.95 3.06
C HIS A 105 5.43 -8.70 4.03
N LYS A 106 5.95 -9.12 5.20
CA LYS A 106 5.13 -9.77 6.25
C LYS A 106 4.17 -8.82 6.97
N MET A 107 4.51 -7.55 7.04
CA MET A 107 3.68 -6.55 7.74
C MET A 107 2.57 -5.97 6.86
N GLY A 108 2.77 -6.00 5.55
CA GLY A 108 1.84 -5.56 4.53
C GLY A 108 2.63 -5.32 3.25
N PRO A 109 2.30 -5.98 2.12
CA PRO A 109 3.09 -5.90 0.89
C PRO A 109 3.05 -4.52 0.20
N TYR A 110 2.28 -3.57 0.74
CA TYR A 110 2.09 -2.21 0.23
C TYR A 110 2.33 -1.13 1.32
N TYR A 111 3.35 -1.26 2.16
CA TYR A 111 3.68 -0.33 3.24
C TYR A 111 3.79 1.14 2.78
N TYR A 112 4.49 1.41 1.68
CA TYR A 112 4.67 2.80 1.20
C TYR A 112 3.38 3.35 0.57
N GLY A 113 2.66 2.51 -0.18
CA GLY A 113 1.38 2.85 -0.78
C GLY A 113 0.33 3.15 0.28
N LEU A 114 0.13 2.22 1.22
CA LEU A 114 -0.79 2.37 2.33
C LEU A 114 -0.48 3.60 3.19
N GLY A 115 0.81 3.84 3.48
CA GLY A 115 1.24 4.99 4.28
C GLY A 115 0.90 6.32 3.62
N SER A 116 1.03 6.39 2.28
CA SER A 116 0.61 7.56 1.50
C SER A 116 -0.91 7.72 1.48
N GLN A 117 -1.65 6.61 1.39
CA GLN A 117 -3.10 6.62 1.43
C GLN A 117 -3.65 7.03 2.80
N MET A 118 -2.95 6.73 3.90
CA MET A 118 -3.34 7.17 5.25
C MET A 118 -3.42 8.69 5.38
N LEU A 119 -2.66 9.44 4.58
CA LEU A 119 -2.67 10.91 4.59
C LEU A 119 -4.01 11.53 4.14
N HIS A 120 -4.94 10.73 3.59
CA HIS A 120 -6.32 11.19 3.32
C HIS A 120 -7.14 11.43 4.58
N PHE A 121 -6.83 10.67 5.63
CA PHE A 121 -7.52 10.77 6.90
C PHE A 121 -6.84 11.86 7.73
N ASP A 122 -7.60 12.77 8.33
CA ASP A 122 -7.04 13.82 9.16
C ASP A 122 -6.59 13.20 10.48
N SER A 123 -5.28 13.01 10.63
CA SER A 123 -4.64 12.52 11.85
C SER A 123 -3.54 13.49 12.27
N PRO A 124 -3.37 13.77 13.57
CA PRO A 124 -2.27 14.58 14.06
C PRO A 124 -0.89 13.96 13.76
N GLU A 125 -0.85 12.66 13.52
CA GLU A 125 0.40 11.91 13.27
C GLU A 125 0.80 11.85 11.78
N ASN A 126 0.05 12.51 10.88
CA ASN A 126 0.34 12.56 9.45
C ASN A 126 1.75 13.08 9.10
N PRO A 127 2.31 14.12 9.74
CA PRO A 127 3.66 14.58 9.39
C PRO A 127 4.71 13.53 9.74
N GLU A 128 4.58 12.83 10.88
CA GLU A 128 5.49 11.76 11.27
C GLU A 128 5.39 10.54 10.34
N ILE A 129 4.17 10.20 9.88
CA ILE A 129 3.96 9.12 8.92
C ILE A 129 4.60 9.45 7.58
N ALA A 130 4.36 10.66 7.06
CA ALA A 130 4.96 11.11 5.81
C ALA A 130 6.49 11.08 5.88
N GLN A 131 7.06 11.53 7.00
CA GLN A 131 8.51 11.48 7.23
C GLN A 131 9.04 10.04 7.30
N ALA A 132 8.37 9.13 8.01
CA ALA A 132 8.80 7.74 8.13
C ALA A 132 8.76 6.99 6.79
N VAL A 133 7.71 7.22 5.98
CA VAL A 133 7.58 6.66 4.62
C VAL A 133 8.71 7.16 3.73
N LEU A 134 9.02 8.46 3.78
CA LEU A 134 10.12 9.07 3.01
C LEU A 134 11.49 8.54 3.44
N GLN A 135 11.80 8.53 4.74
CA GLN A 135 13.11 8.09 5.23
C GLN A 135 13.41 6.63 4.91
N ASN A 136 12.40 5.75 5.02
CA ASN A 136 12.57 4.34 4.71
C ASN A 136 12.86 4.11 3.22
N ALA A 137 12.26 4.91 2.33
CA ALA A 137 12.47 4.80 0.89
C ALA A 137 13.89 5.18 0.41
N TYR A 138 14.66 5.94 1.20
CA TYR A 138 16.01 6.38 0.84
C TYR A 138 17.13 5.37 1.21
N ASN A 139 16.83 4.24 1.85
CA ASN A 139 17.88 3.30 2.25
C ASN A 139 18.39 2.46 1.07
N GLU A 140 19.68 2.62 0.77
CA GLU A 140 20.32 2.13 -0.46
C GLU A 140 20.53 0.60 -0.54
N ASP A 141 20.44 -0.13 0.58
CA ASP A 141 20.90 -1.53 0.63
C ASP A 141 19.91 -2.53 1.25
N THR A 142 18.74 -2.66 0.63
CA THR A 142 17.76 -3.72 0.94
C THR A 142 17.84 -4.91 -0.03
N SER A 143 18.83 -4.89 -0.93
CA SER A 143 18.98 -5.78 -2.08
C SER A 143 19.22 -7.26 -1.74
N ALA A 144 19.74 -7.55 -0.53
CA ALA A 144 20.12 -8.89 -0.12
C ALA A 144 18.94 -9.86 0.09
N LEU A 145 17.71 -9.35 0.29
CA LEU A 145 16.55 -10.17 0.64
C LEU A 145 15.27 -9.67 -0.04
N VAL A 146 15.13 -9.94 -1.34
CA VAL A 146 13.93 -9.61 -2.16
C VAL A 146 12.61 -10.02 -1.49
N GLU A 147 12.63 -11.09 -0.70
CA GLU A 147 11.48 -11.62 0.02
C GLU A 147 10.91 -10.64 1.06
N ARG A 148 11.72 -9.71 1.58
CA ARG A 148 11.35 -8.76 2.63
C ARG A 148 10.90 -7.41 2.11
N LEU A 149 11.16 -7.16 0.83
CA LEU A 149 10.87 -5.91 0.16
C LEU A 149 9.36 -5.70 -0.03
N ASP A 150 8.95 -4.45 0.08
CA ASP A 150 7.65 -3.94 -0.36
C ASP A 150 7.49 -4.06 -1.88
N TYR A 151 6.25 -3.99 -2.38
CA TYR A 151 5.98 -3.94 -3.81
C TYR A 151 6.77 -2.84 -4.55
N LEU A 152 6.80 -1.60 -4.04
CA LEU A 152 7.49 -0.49 -4.71
C LEU A 152 9.00 -0.73 -4.78
N GLU A 153 9.59 -1.25 -3.70
CA GLU A 153 11.01 -1.60 -3.65
C GLU A 153 11.33 -2.74 -4.63
N ARG A 154 10.46 -3.75 -4.72
CA ARG A 154 10.61 -4.84 -5.71
C ARG A 154 10.51 -4.33 -7.14
N ALA A 155 9.61 -3.40 -7.41
CA ALA A 155 9.47 -2.79 -8.73
C ALA A 155 10.75 -2.01 -9.10
N LEU A 156 11.28 -1.21 -8.19
CA LEU A 156 12.53 -0.48 -8.38
C LEU A 156 13.72 -1.43 -8.56
N PHE A 157 13.82 -2.46 -7.73
CA PHE A 157 14.87 -3.47 -7.81
C PHE A 157 14.84 -4.21 -9.16
N ARG A 158 13.66 -4.62 -9.63
CA ARG A 158 13.48 -5.26 -10.95
C ARG A 158 13.87 -4.32 -12.09
N ALA A 159 13.49 -3.06 -12.01
CA ALA A 159 13.88 -2.04 -13.00
C ALA A 159 15.40 -1.86 -13.03
N GLY A 160 16.05 -1.77 -11.86
CA GLY A 160 17.51 -1.71 -11.74
C GLY A 160 18.22 -2.94 -12.30
N GLN A 161 17.76 -4.14 -11.96
CA GLN A 161 18.28 -5.41 -12.51
C GLN A 161 18.12 -5.49 -14.02
N SER A 162 16.98 -5.06 -14.56
CA SER A 162 16.73 -5.01 -16.00
C SER A 162 17.71 -4.05 -16.71
N GLY A 163 17.94 -2.86 -16.14
CA GLY A 163 18.91 -1.89 -16.65
C GLY A 163 20.34 -2.41 -16.63
N LEU A 164 20.77 -3.01 -15.52
CA LEU A 164 22.10 -3.62 -15.38
C LEU A 164 22.32 -4.75 -16.38
N ASN A 165 21.37 -5.67 -16.50
CA ASN A 165 21.45 -6.79 -17.45
C ASN A 165 21.50 -6.29 -18.89
N SER A 166 20.69 -5.28 -19.22
CA SER A 166 20.69 -4.66 -20.55
C SER A 166 22.04 -4.02 -20.87
N PHE A 167 22.62 -3.29 -19.92
CA PHE A 167 23.95 -2.69 -20.06
C PHE A 167 25.04 -3.73 -20.23
N GLN A 168 25.06 -4.79 -19.41
CA GLN A 168 26.05 -5.87 -19.54
C GLN A 168 25.92 -6.65 -20.86
N ASN A 169 24.69 -6.85 -21.34
CA ASN A 169 24.47 -7.47 -22.64
C ASN A 169 24.95 -6.60 -23.79
N TRP A 170 24.77 -5.28 -23.68
CA TRP A 170 25.33 -4.31 -24.62
C TRP A 170 26.86 -4.30 -24.60
N GLU A 171 27.47 -4.22 -23.42
CA GLU A 171 28.94 -4.22 -23.23
C GLU A 171 29.58 -5.48 -23.84
N ARG A 172 28.93 -6.63 -23.72
CA ARG A 172 29.39 -7.91 -24.28
C ARG A 172 29.03 -8.11 -25.77
N GLY A 173 28.45 -7.10 -26.44
CA GLY A 173 28.04 -7.16 -27.85
C GLY A 173 26.86 -8.09 -28.14
N ARG A 174 26.22 -8.66 -27.11
CA ARG A 174 25.09 -9.61 -27.24
C ARG A 174 23.78 -8.92 -27.60
N ALA A 175 23.67 -7.61 -27.35
CA ALA A 175 22.51 -6.80 -27.71
C ALA A 175 22.28 -6.65 -29.24
N SER A 176 23.24 -7.09 -30.07
CA SER A 176 23.14 -7.07 -31.53
C SER A 176 22.36 -8.26 -32.12
N THR A 177 22.15 -9.33 -31.33
CA THR A 177 21.46 -10.54 -31.78
C THR A 177 19.95 -10.39 -31.60
N ILE A 178 19.19 -10.59 -32.68
CA ILE A 178 17.72 -10.56 -32.63
C ILE A 178 17.23 -11.87 -32.00
N THR A 179 16.57 -11.76 -30.85
CA THR A 179 15.90 -12.89 -30.19
C THR A 179 14.40 -12.75 -30.31
N ALA A 180 13.67 -13.87 -30.39
CA ALA A 180 12.23 -13.85 -30.32
C ALA A 180 11.79 -13.29 -28.96
N SER A 181 10.96 -12.24 -28.98
CA SER A 181 10.28 -11.78 -27.78
C SER A 181 9.26 -12.84 -27.36
N SER A 182 9.12 -13.09 -26.07
CA SER A 182 7.97 -13.82 -25.52
C SER A 182 6.74 -12.91 -25.62
N LEU A 183 6.19 -12.80 -26.84
CA LEU A 183 4.86 -12.29 -27.11
C LEU A 183 3.86 -13.45 -27.06
#